data_AF-A0A0L1KI14-F1
#
_entry.id   AF-A0A0L1KI14-F1
#
_cell.length_a   1.000
_cell.length_b   1.000
_cell.length_c   1.000
_cell.angle_alpha   90.00
_cell.angle_beta   90.00
_cell.angle_gamma   90.00
#
_symmetry.space_group_name_H-M   'P 1'
#
loop_
_entity.id
_entity.type
_entity.pdbx_description
1 polymer ?
#
loop_
_entity_poly.entity_id
_entity_poly.type
_entity_poly.pdbx_seq_one_letter_code
_entity_poly.pdbx_strand_id
1 'polypeptide(L)'
;MADLLDTAPIQLAPFITPRASRDRLARLLEADAAVCAALELVGPLSGVLLSRAAGGSASGMVKIVDEIEEGNLFAADPAIALVGAYGAALVKVSAHVGEQDEPG
;
A
#
# COMPACT_ATOMS: atom_id res chain seq x y z
N MET A 1 0.41 -9.63 -2.43
CA MET A 1 0.59 -8.19 -2.73
C MET A 1 1.97 -7.91 -3.28
N ALA A 2 3.08 -8.25 -2.60
CA ALA A 2 4.43 -8.01 -3.11
C ALA A 2 4.64 -8.52 -4.56
N ASP A 3 4.23 -9.76 -4.85
CA ASP A 3 4.32 -10.32 -6.21
C ASP A 3 3.51 -9.53 -7.24
N LEU A 4 2.33 -8.99 -6.85
CA LEU A 4 1.50 -8.15 -7.72
C LEU A 4 2.25 -6.87 -8.09
N LEU A 5 2.90 -6.24 -7.10
CA LEU A 5 3.67 -5.03 -7.29
C LEU A 5 4.94 -5.26 -8.12
N ASP A 6 5.53 -6.46 -8.06
CA ASP A 6 6.68 -6.83 -8.91
C ASP A 6 6.27 -6.97 -10.39
N THR A 7 4.98 -7.26 -10.65
CA THR A 7 4.41 -7.37 -12.01
C THR A 7 3.62 -6.14 -12.46
N ALA A 8 3.63 -5.05 -11.67
CA ALA A 8 2.87 -3.85 -11.98
C ALA A 8 3.40 -3.17 -13.27
N PRO A 9 2.53 -2.49 -14.05
CA PRO A 9 2.96 -1.69 -15.19
C PRO A 9 4.05 -0.67 -14.83
N ILE A 10 4.99 -0.43 -15.76
CA ILE A 10 6.15 0.44 -15.51
C ILE A 10 5.76 1.88 -15.15
N GLN A 11 4.61 2.34 -15.62
CA GLN A 11 4.05 3.65 -15.29
C GLN A 11 3.74 3.80 -13.80
N LEU A 12 3.49 2.69 -13.09
CA LEU A 12 3.26 2.70 -11.64
C LEU A 12 4.54 2.61 -10.82
N ALA A 13 5.70 2.36 -11.45
CA ALA A 13 6.99 2.22 -10.76
C ALA A 13 7.33 3.38 -9.80
N PRO A 14 7.05 4.66 -10.13
CA PRO A 14 7.29 5.79 -9.23
C PRO A 14 6.51 5.73 -7.92
N PHE A 15 5.34 5.10 -7.90
CA PHE A 15 4.44 5.06 -6.74
C PHE A 15 4.66 3.83 -5.84
N ILE A 16 5.30 2.80 -6.39
CA ILE A 16 5.56 1.53 -5.68
C ILE A 16 7.03 1.34 -5.32
N THR A 17 7.91 2.24 -5.74
CA THR A 17 9.37 2.15 -5.54
C THR A 17 9.89 3.46 -4.94
N PRO A 18 10.75 3.42 -3.90
CA PRO A 18 11.32 2.23 -3.26
C PRO A 18 10.35 1.55 -2.28
N ARG A 19 10.44 0.22 -2.16
CA ARG A 19 9.76 -0.59 -1.12
C ARG A 19 10.63 -1.78 -0.74
N ALA A 20 10.28 -2.47 0.34
CA ALA A 20 11.00 -3.68 0.74
C ALA A 20 10.88 -4.82 -0.28
N SER A 21 11.97 -5.59 -0.40
CA SER A 21 12.01 -6.79 -1.23
C SER A 21 11.19 -7.93 -0.62
N ARG A 22 10.81 -8.91 -1.45
CA ARG A 22 10.11 -10.12 -1.01
C ARG A 22 10.83 -10.85 0.12
N ASP A 23 12.14 -11.00 0.04
CA ASP A 23 12.94 -11.66 1.09
C ASP A 23 12.90 -10.90 2.41
N ARG A 24 12.89 -9.56 2.36
CA ARG A 24 12.76 -8.73 3.57
C ARG A 24 11.38 -8.91 4.20
N LEU A 25 10.32 -8.91 3.39
CA LEU A 25 8.96 -9.11 3.85
C LEU A 25 8.75 -10.51 4.44
N ALA A 26 9.30 -11.55 3.80
CA ALA A 26 9.23 -12.92 4.31
C ALA A 26 9.84 -13.05 5.71
N ARG A 27 11.03 -12.47 5.93
CA ARG A 27 11.67 -12.46 7.26
C ARG A 27 10.84 -11.76 8.33
N LEU A 28 10.13 -10.69 7.98
CA LEU A 28 9.26 -10.00 8.94
C LEU A 28 8.02 -10.83 9.27
N LEU A 29 7.45 -11.53 8.28
CA LEU A 29 6.32 -12.42 8.50
C LEU A 29 6.71 -13.66 9.32
N GLU A 30 7.90 -14.23 9.09
CA GLU A 30 8.45 -15.33 9.90
C GLU A 30 8.67 -14.93 11.37
N ALA A 31 8.89 -13.64 11.64
CA ALA A 31 9.05 -13.07 12.97
C ALA A 31 7.73 -12.55 13.58
N ASP A 32 6.57 -12.93 13.04
CA ASP A 32 5.23 -12.45 13.44
C ASP A 32 5.08 -10.91 13.42
N ALA A 33 5.88 -10.22 12.60
CA ALA A 33 5.92 -8.76 12.50
C ALA A 33 5.10 -8.24 11.30
N ALA A 34 3.85 -8.69 11.17
CA ALA A 34 3.00 -8.39 10.00
C ALA A 34 2.76 -6.90 9.74
N VAL A 35 2.61 -6.08 10.79
CA VAL A 35 2.44 -4.63 10.65
C VAL A 35 3.72 -3.97 10.13
N CYS A 36 4.90 -4.42 10.59
CA CYS A 36 6.18 -3.95 10.07
C CYS A 36 6.35 -4.34 8.60
N ALA A 37 5.97 -5.57 8.24
CA ALA A 37 5.97 -6.01 6.84
C ALA A 37 5.04 -5.15 5.98
N ALA A 38 3.86 -4.80 6.47
CA ALA A 38 2.94 -3.91 5.76
C ALA A 38 3.51 -2.50 5.58
N LEU A 39 4.09 -1.90 6.62
CA LEU A 39 4.75 -0.59 6.53
C LEU A 39 5.91 -0.59 5.52
N GLU A 40 6.75 -1.61 5.56
CA GLU A 40 7.89 -1.74 4.64
C GLU A 40 7.45 -2.04 3.19
N LEU A 41 6.31 -2.68 3.00
CA LEU A 41 5.69 -2.91 1.68
C LEU A 41 5.12 -1.61 1.08
N VAL A 42 4.49 -0.77 1.90
CA VAL A 42 3.92 0.53 1.48
C VAL A 42 5.02 1.49 1.02
N GLY A 43 6.21 1.40 1.62
CA GLY A 43 7.37 2.17 1.20
C GLY A 43 7.37 3.62 1.72
N PRO A 44 8.47 4.36 1.51
CA PRO A 44 8.69 5.67 2.12
C PRO A 44 8.00 6.82 1.36
N LEU A 45 7.46 6.56 0.16
CA LEU A 45 6.74 7.54 -0.64
C LEU A 45 5.24 7.58 -0.30
N SER A 46 4.85 7.07 0.86
CA SER A 46 3.47 7.00 1.29
C SER A 46 3.32 7.53 2.71
N GLY A 47 2.38 8.46 2.90
CA GLY A 47 1.89 8.86 4.21
C GLY A 47 0.95 7.78 4.74
N VAL A 48 1.20 7.29 5.95
CA VAL A 48 0.42 6.22 6.58
C VAL A 48 -0.21 6.71 7.87
N LEU A 49 -1.51 6.45 8.02
CA LEU A 49 -2.21 6.51 9.31
C LEU A 49 -2.82 5.15 9.60
N LEU A 50 -2.40 4.55 10.70
CA LEU A 50 -2.93 3.29 11.19
C LEU A 50 -3.52 3.52 12.59
N SER A 51 -4.81 3.28 12.72
CA SER A 51 -5.55 3.44 13.97
C SER A 51 -6.22 2.12 14.36
N ARG A 52 -6.46 1.93 15.65
CA ARG A 52 -7.18 0.78 16.17
C ARG A 52 -8.23 1.23 17.18
N ALA A 53 -9.46 0.80 16.95
CA ALA A 53 -10.55 0.98 17.90
C ALA A 53 -10.37 0.02 19.09
N ALA A 54 -10.79 0.46 20.28
CA ALA A 54 -10.81 -0.38 21.48
C ALA A 54 -11.64 -1.67 21.30
N GLY A 55 -12.64 -1.65 20.41
CA GLY A 55 -13.45 -2.81 20.05
C GLY A 55 -12.77 -3.82 19.11
N GLY A 56 -11.50 -3.60 18.74
CA GLY A 56 -10.68 -4.57 18.01
C GLY A 56 -10.40 -4.23 16.54
N SER A 57 -11.29 -3.49 15.88
CA SER A 57 -11.15 -3.07 14.47
C SER A 57 -9.98 -2.12 14.27
N ALA A 58 -9.24 -2.31 13.19
CA ALA A 58 -8.22 -1.39 12.70
C ALA A 58 -8.71 -0.60 11.48
N SER A 59 -8.19 0.61 11.32
CA SER A 59 -8.38 1.46 10.16
C SER A 59 -7.02 1.86 9.61
N GLY A 60 -6.79 1.57 8.34
CA GLY A 60 -5.63 2.03 7.59
C GLY A 60 -6.04 3.14 6.64
N MET A 61 -5.19 4.15 6.53
CA MET A 61 -5.24 5.19 5.50
C MET A 61 -3.85 5.34 4.91
N VAL A 62 -3.77 5.34 3.59
CA VAL A 62 -2.52 5.53 2.85
C VAL A 62 -2.71 6.60 1.81
N LYS A 63 -1.82 7.60 1.83
CA LYS A 63 -1.70 8.66 0.83
C LYS A 63 -0.40 8.49 0.09
N ILE A 64 -0.44 8.34 -1.22
CA ILE A 64 0.77 8.31 -2.04
C ILE A 64 1.26 9.75 -2.20
N VAL A 65 2.54 10.01 -1.91
CA VAL A 65 3.14 11.34 -1.99
C VAL A 65 3.06 11.88 -3.41
N ASP A 66 2.83 13.18 -3.54
CA ASP A 66 2.60 13.92 -4.79
C ASP A 66 1.33 13.54 -5.56
N GLU A 67 0.58 12.54 -5.09
CA GLU A 67 -0.74 12.18 -5.60
C GLU A 67 -1.86 12.78 -4.74
N ILE A 68 -2.98 13.09 -5.40
CA ILE A 68 -4.18 13.59 -4.73
C ILE A 68 -4.91 12.43 -4.02
N GLU A 69 -4.71 11.21 -4.50
CA GLU A 69 -5.50 10.05 -4.10
C GLU A 69 -5.08 9.44 -2.76
N GLU A 70 -6.11 9.13 -1.97
CA GLU A 70 -5.98 8.45 -0.68
C GLU A 70 -6.79 7.16 -0.71
N GLY A 71 -6.19 6.09 -0.17
CA GLY A 71 -6.85 4.82 0.04
C GLY A 71 -7.14 4.60 1.51
N ASN A 72 -8.28 3.99 1.81
CA ASN A 72 -8.71 3.68 3.17
C ASN A 72 -9.34 2.30 3.26
N LEU A 73 -9.11 1.58 4.37
CA LEU A 73 -9.74 0.30 4.63
C LEU A 73 -9.88 0.05 6.13
N PHE A 74 -11.00 -0.57 6.51
CA PHE A 74 -11.20 -1.15 7.85
C PHE A 74 -11.04 -2.66 7.81
N ALA A 75 -10.30 -3.23 8.77
CA ALA A 75 -10.15 -4.67 8.94
C ALA A 75 -9.93 -5.02 10.42
N ALA A 76 -10.16 -6.28 10.81
CA ALA A 76 -9.84 -6.73 12.16
C ALA A 76 -8.33 -6.73 12.44
N ASP A 77 -7.54 -7.04 11.41
CA ASP A 77 -6.08 -7.06 11.46
C ASP A 77 -5.49 -5.73 10.94
N PRO A 78 -4.59 -5.08 11.70
CA PRO A 78 -3.98 -3.81 11.31
C PRO A 78 -3.09 -3.89 10.06
N ALA A 79 -2.40 -5.00 9.84
CA ALA A 79 -1.60 -5.21 8.63
C ALA A 79 -2.52 -5.35 7.40
N ILE A 80 -3.64 -6.05 7.54
CA ILE A 80 -4.64 -6.15 6.46
C ILE A 80 -5.24 -4.77 6.16
N ALA A 81 -5.63 -4.00 7.20
CA ALA A 81 -6.16 -2.66 7.02
C ALA A 81 -5.17 -1.76 6.26
N LEU A 82 -3.88 -1.83 6.60
CA LEU A 82 -2.84 -1.04 5.95
C LEU A 82 -2.58 -1.47 4.50
N VAL A 83 -2.37 -2.77 4.24
CA VAL A 83 -2.11 -3.27 2.88
C VAL A 83 -3.30 -3.03 1.96
N GLY A 84 -4.52 -3.17 2.47
CA GLY A 84 -5.72 -2.92 1.70
C GLY A 84 -5.95 -1.43 1.42
N ALA A 85 -5.66 -0.55 2.38
CA ALA A 85 -5.66 0.90 2.14
C ALA A 85 -4.64 1.31 1.07
N TYR A 86 -3.44 0.72 1.11
CA TYR A 86 -2.44 0.95 0.05
C TYR A 86 -2.90 0.44 -1.32
N GLY A 87 -3.46 -0.76 -1.38
CA GLY A 87 -4.05 -1.30 -2.61
C GLY A 87 -5.15 -0.39 -3.17
N ALA A 88 -6.02 0.15 -2.32
CA ALA A 88 -7.05 1.10 -2.72
C ALA A 88 -6.46 2.40 -3.29
N ALA A 89 -5.40 2.94 -2.67
CA ALA A 89 -4.70 4.12 -3.18
C ALA A 89 -4.08 3.85 -4.57
N LEU A 90 -3.41 2.70 -4.73
CA LEU A 90 -2.79 2.32 -6.01
C LEU A 90 -3.82 2.12 -7.14
N VAL A 91 -4.99 1.55 -6.84
CA VAL A 91 -6.07 1.42 -7.83
C VAL A 91 -6.51 2.79 -8.34
N LYS A 92 -6.67 3.76 -7.44
CA LYS A 92 -7.05 5.13 -7.79
C LYS A 92 -5.97 5.84 -8.61
N VAL A 93 -4.70 5.70 -8.23
CA VAL A 93 -3.58 6.23 -9.02
C VAL A 93 -3.54 5.57 -10.40
N SER A 94 -3.74 4.26 -10.50
CA SER A 94 -3.74 3.55 -11.78
C SER A 94 -4.87 3.98 -12.72
N ALA A 95 -6.04 4.36 -12.19
CA ALA A 95 -7.13 4.91 -12.98
C ALA A 95 -6.74 6.27 -13.59
N HIS A 96 -6.09 7.15 -12.82
CA HIS A 96 -5.64 8.47 -13.29
C HIS A 96 -4.49 8.36 -14.31
N VAL A 97 -3.56 7.44 -14.10
CA VAL A 97 -2.47 7.19 -15.07
C VAL A 97 -3.02 6.65 -16.40
N GLY A 98 -4.05 5.81 -16.36
CA GLY A 98 -4.69 5.28 -17.56
C GLY A 98 -5.44 6.33 -18.39
N GLU A 99 -6.01 7.36 -17.75
CA GLU A 99 -6.72 8.45 -18.43
C GLU A 99 -5.76 9.40 -19.19
N GLN A 100 -4.49 9.48 -18.80
CA GLN A 100 -3.50 10.31 -19.49
C GLN A 100 -2.93 9.69 -20.77
N ASP A 101 -3.19 8.39 -21.02
CA ASP A 101 -2.71 7.64 -22.19
C ASP A 101 -3.76 7.56 -23.33
N GLU A 102 -4.98 8.12 -23.19
CA GLU A 102 -5.91 8.24 -24.32
C GLU A 102 -5.52 9.42 -25.25
N PRO A 103 -5.24 9.17 -26.54
CA PRO A 103 -4.96 10.24 -27.49
C PRO A 103 -6.27 10.95 -27.87
N GLY A 104 -6.31 12.26 -27.65
CA GLY A 104 -7.32 13.15 -28.23
C GLY A 104 -7.20 13.33 -29.73
#